data_AF-A0A5F0KF26-F1
#
_entry.id   AF-A0A5F0KF26-F1
#
_cell.length_a   1.000
_cell.length_b   1.000
_cell.length_c   1.000
_cell.angle_alpha   90.00
_cell.angle_beta   90.00
_cell.angle_gamma   90.00
#
_symmetry.space_group_name_H-M   'P 1'
#
loop_
_entity.id
_entity.type
_entity.pdbx_description
1 polymer ?
#
loop_
_entity_poly.entity_id
_entity_poly.type
_entity_poly.pdbx_seq_one_letter_code
_entity_poly.pdbx_strand_id
1 'polypeptide(L)'
;MSQVTFYLMSEPDDGQASAVERLACQLAADAWGAGHLYLFCDDEAQALRLDELLWQLPPDRFVPHQLQGESGQAPVEIGHQPPRRRYACLINLARQTPLFAGHFAQVVDFVPTDETQKQRARERYKLYRQAGHTLEMRDQPVATQDPAQP
;
A
#
# COMPACT_ATOMS: atom_id res chain seq x y z
N MET A 1 9.59 -10.78 -12.98
CA MET A 1 10.07 -10.95 -11.60
C MET A 1 9.98 -9.59 -10.92
N SER A 2 9.40 -9.53 -9.73
CA SER A 2 9.19 -8.27 -8.99
C SER A 2 10.02 -8.27 -7.71
N GLN A 3 10.43 -7.09 -7.25
CA GLN A 3 10.94 -6.88 -5.90
C GLN A 3 9.75 -6.61 -4.97
N VAL A 4 9.59 -7.43 -3.93
CA VAL A 4 8.51 -7.32 -2.95
C VAL A 4 9.12 -6.92 -1.61
N THR A 5 8.72 -5.76 -1.10
CA THR A 5 9.14 -5.25 0.20
C THR A 5 8.01 -5.45 1.20
N PHE A 6 8.30 -6.14 2.30
CA PHE A 6 7.39 -6.28 3.43
C PHE A 6 7.78 -5.30 4.54
N TYR A 7 6.88 -4.38 4.89
CA TYR A 7 7.07 -3.50 6.04
C TYR A 7 6.60 -4.17 7.34
N LEU A 8 7.50 -4.24 8.32
CA LEU A 8 7.24 -4.69 9.68
C LEU A 8 6.59 -3.55 10.45
N MET A 9 5.28 -3.68 10.72
CA MET A 9 4.53 -2.67 11.45
C MET A 9 4.92 -2.69 12.92
N SER A 10 5.13 -1.52 13.51
CA SER A 10 5.46 -1.38 14.93
C SER A 10 4.27 -0.88 15.75
N GLU A 11 3.31 -0.22 15.10
CA GLU A 11 2.12 0.31 15.74
C GLU A 11 0.91 -0.60 15.50
N PRO A 12 0.02 -0.76 16.49
CA PRO A 12 -1.28 -1.39 16.29
C PRO A 12 -2.23 -0.46 15.53
N ASP A 13 -3.31 -1.04 15.02
CA ASP A 13 -4.45 -0.26 14.51
C ASP A 13 -5.01 0.64 15.63
N ASP A 14 -5.49 1.82 15.27
CA ASP A 14 -6.24 2.68 16.19
C ASP A 14 -7.72 2.74 15.77
N GLY A 15 -8.58 3.27 16.64
CA GLY A 15 -10.02 3.29 16.40
C GLY A 15 -10.46 4.13 15.20
N GLN A 16 -9.55 4.85 14.53
CA GLN A 16 -9.85 5.72 13.39
C GLN A 16 -9.41 5.12 12.05
N ALA A 17 -8.26 4.43 12.01
CA ALA A 17 -7.80 3.75 10.80
C ALA A 17 -6.82 2.61 11.11
N SER A 18 -6.61 1.73 10.14
CA SER A 18 -5.53 0.74 10.27
C SER A 18 -4.16 1.41 10.18
N ALA A 19 -3.20 0.96 11.00
CA ALA A 19 -1.81 1.41 10.91
C ALA A 19 -1.21 1.13 9.53
N VAL A 20 -1.65 0.05 8.89
CA VAL A 20 -1.26 -0.30 7.51
C VAL A 20 -1.82 0.69 6.50
N GLU A 21 -3.10 1.07 6.64
CA GLU A 21 -3.74 2.03 5.74
C GLU A 21 -3.03 3.40 5.83
N ARG A 22 -2.70 3.87 7.04
CA ARG A 22 -1.91 5.10 7.23
C ARG A 22 -0.54 5.03 6.57
N LEU A 23 0.20 3.94 6.78
CA LEU A 23 1.51 3.76 6.17
C LEU A 23 1.40 3.66 4.64
N ALA A 24 0.38 3.01 4.10
CA ALA A 24 0.13 2.95 2.67
C ALA A 24 -0.09 4.34 2.07
N CYS A 25 -0.85 5.21 2.74
CA CYS A 25 -1.03 6.61 2.34
C CYS A 25 0.29 7.38 2.36
N GLN A 26 1.10 7.22 3.41
CA GLN A 26 2.41 7.85 3.53
C GLN A 26 3.37 7.40 2.40
N LEU A 27 3.44 6.09 2.14
CA LEU A 27 4.25 5.53 1.06
C LEU A 27 3.77 5.98 -0.31
N ALA A 28 2.45 6.10 -0.51
CA ALA A 28 1.89 6.63 -1.74
C ALA A 28 2.32 8.09 -1.95
N ALA A 29 2.23 8.91 -0.89
CA ALA A 29 2.69 10.29 -0.88
C ALA A 29 4.18 10.44 -1.21
N ASP A 30 5.03 9.54 -0.71
CA ASP A 30 6.47 9.57 -0.98
C ASP A 30 6.83 9.08 -2.40
N ALA A 31 6.02 8.20 -3.00
CA ALA A 31 6.39 7.49 -4.23
C ALA A 31 5.71 8.00 -5.51
N TRP A 32 4.55 8.67 -5.43
CA TRP A 32 3.75 8.99 -6.62
C TRP A 32 4.47 9.92 -7.62
N GLY A 33 5.40 10.75 -7.14
CA GLY A 33 6.22 11.62 -8.00
C GLY A 33 7.20 10.86 -8.91
N ALA A 34 7.53 9.61 -8.58
CA ALA A 34 8.44 8.77 -9.36
C ALA A 34 7.73 7.85 -10.37
N GLY A 35 6.40 7.70 -10.27
CA GLY A 35 5.62 6.89 -11.20
C GLY A 35 4.23 6.54 -10.67
N HIS A 36 3.40 5.97 -11.54
CA HIS A 36 2.03 5.63 -11.18
C HIS A 36 1.97 4.44 -10.21
N LEU A 37 1.11 4.57 -9.19
CA LEU A 37 0.92 3.61 -8.13
C LEU A 37 -0.47 2.99 -8.21
N TYR A 38 -0.56 1.73 -7.81
CA TYR A 38 -1.84 1.04 -7.62
C TYR A 38 -1.96 0.56 -6.18
N LEU A 39 -2.98 1.02 -5.44
CA LEU A 39 -3.31 0.56 -4.10
C LEU A 39 -4.39 -0.51 -4.23
N PHE A 40 -4.05 -1.76 -3.93
CA PHE A 40 -4.96 -2.90 -4.05
C PHE A 40 -5.58 -3.24 -2.71
N CYS A 41 -6.90 -3.04 -2.62
CA CYS A 41 -7.72 -3.24 -1.45
C CYS A 41 -8.41 -4.62 -1.45
N ASP A 42 -8.84 -5.05 -0.27
CA ASP A 42 -9.62 -6.27 -0.11
C ASP A 42 -11.04 -6.13 -0.66
N ASP A 43 -11.65 -4.96 -0.48
CA ASP A 43 -12.99 -4.63 -0.93
C ASP A 43 -13.17 -3.14 -1.24
N GLU A 44 -14.35 -2.78 -1.76
CA GLU A 44 -14.74 -1.41 -2.09
C GLU A 44 -14.78 -0.50 -0.86
N ALA A 45 -15.20 -1.02 0.30
CA ALA A 45 -15.27 -0.24 1.53
C ALA A 45 -13.87 0.19 1.99
N GLN A 46 -12.86 -0.66 1.85
CA GLN A 46 -11.47 -0.30 2.10
C GLN A 46 -10.94 0.71 1.07
N ALA A 47 -11.30 0.58 -0.21
CA ALA A 47 -10.92 1.56 -1.22
C ALA A 47 -11.44 2.96 -0.90
N LEU A 48 -12.71 3.08 -0.50
CA LEU A 48 -13.30 4.36 -0.08
C LEU A 48 -12.63 4.94 1.17
N ARG A 49 -12.31 4.12 2.17
CA ARG A 49 -11.57 4.58 3.35
C ARG A 49 -10.19 5.13 2.99
N LEU A 50 -9.45 4.47 2.08
CA LEU A 50 -8.15 4.96 1.64
C LEU A 50 -8.22 6.26 0.85
N ASP A 51 -9.26 6.42 0.03
CA ASP A 51 -9.55 7.67 -0.69
C ASP A 51 -9.72 8.82 0.31
N GLU A 52 -10.58 8.64 1.33
CA GLU A 52 -10.77 9.63 2.39
C GLU A 52 -9.49 9.90 3.20
N LEU A 53 -8.69 8.88 3.49
CA LEU A 53 -7.42 9.04 4.23
C LEU A 53 -6.37 9.82 3.44
N LEU A 54 -6.28 9.61 2.13
CA LEU A 54 -5.36 10.36 1.28
C LEU A 54 -5.73 11.85 1.21
N TRP A 55 -7.03 12.18 1.25
CA TRP A 55 -7.49 13.58 1.34
C TRP A 55 -7.18 14.25 2.68
N GLN A 56 -6.99 13.48 3.75
CA GLN A 56 -6.66 13.99 5.09
C GLN A 56 -5.16 14.27 5.28
N LEU A 57 -4.31 13.88 4.33
CA LEU A 57 -2.89 14.23 4.37
C LEU A 57 -2.72 15.76 4.35
N PRO A 58 -1.67 16.29 5.00
CA PRO A 58 -1.43 17.72 5.02
C PRO A 58 -1.17 18.23 3.58
N PRO A 59 -1.48 19.51 3.29
CA PRO A 59 -1.45 20.03 1.92
C PRO A 59 -0.10 19.90 1.19
N ASP A 60 1.00 19.92 1.93
CA ASP A 60 2.37 19.74 1.45
C ASP A 60 2.69 18.29 1.06
N ARG A 61 1.85 17.34 1.47
CA ARG A 61 1.92 15.91 1.14
C ARG A 61 0.74 15.43 0.29
N PHE A 62 0.10 16.36 -0.43
CA PHE A 62 -1.03 16.05 -1.30
C PHE A 62 -0.71 14.92 -2.30
N VAL A 63 -1.64 13.98 -2.44
CA VAL A 63 -1.55 12.84 -3.36
C VAL A 63 -2.68 12.95 -4.37
N PRO A 64 -2.41 13.23 -5.65
CA PRO A 64 -3.45 13.18 -6.67
C PRO A 64 -3.84 11.71 -6.88
N HIS A 65 -5.06 11.34 -6.47
CA HIS A 65 -5.56 9.97 -6.50
C HIS A 65 -6.97 9.88 -7.08
N GLN A 66 -7.38 8.66 -7.44
CA GLN A 66 -8.72 8.35 -7.93
C GLN A 66 -9.11 6.93 -7.54
N LEU A 67 -10.41 6.66 -7.50
CA LEU A 67 -10.94 5.31 -7.40
C LEU A 67 -10.92 4.62 -8.76
N GLN A 68 -10.75 3.31 -8.75
CA GLN A 68 -10.77 2.51 -9.97
C GLN A 68 -12.15 2.58 -10.64
N GLY A 69 -12.16 2.96 -11.92
CA GLY A 69 -13.38 3.09 -12.71
C GLY A 69 -13.82 4.54 -12.93
N GLU A 70 -13.21 5.49 -12.23
CA GLU A 70 -13.36 6.90 -12.53
C GLU A 70 -12.64 7.27 -13.84
N SER A 71 -13.15 8.28 -14.55
CA SER A 71 -12.67 8.68 -15.88
C SER A 71 -11.35 9.48 -15.87
N GLY A 72 -10.70 9.58 -14.71
CA GLY A 72 -9.46 10.34 -14.51
C GLY A 72 -8.18 9.59 -14.91
N GLN A 73 -7.06 10.30 -14.82
CA GLN A 73 -5.72 9.75 -14.99
C GLN A 73 -4.81 10.06 -13.80
N ALA A 74 -5.35 10.04 -12.58
CA ALA A 74 -4.55 10.29 -11.39
C ALA A 74 -3.37 9.30 -11.31
N PRO A 75 -2.18 9.76 -10.87
CA PRO A 75 -0.98 8.92 -10.74
C PRO A 75 -1.16 7.82 -9.71
N VAL A 76 -2.02 8.02 -8.70
CA VAL A 76 -2.41 6.98 -7.75
C VAL A 76 -3.83 6.52 -8.06
N GLU A 77 -4.01 5.21 -8.25
CA GLU A 77 -5.34 4.61 -8.38
C GLU A 77 -5.56 3.60 -7.25
N ILE A 78 -6.74 3.65 -6.64
CA ILE A 78 -7.15 2.77 -5.54
C ILE A 78 -8.23 1.83 -6.08
N GLY A 79 -8.11 0.53 -5.85
CA GLY A 79 -9.16 -0.39 -6.25
C GLY A 79 -9.04 -1.77 -5.64
N HIS A 80 -10.07 -2.57 -5.83
CA HIS A 80 -10.19 -3.93 -5.29
C HIS A 80 -10.34 -4.99 -6.39
N GLN A 81 -10.11 -4.62 -7.65
CA GLN A 81 -10.05 -5.51 -8.81
C GLN A 81 -8.69 -5.40 -9.50
N PRO A 82 -8.28 -6.35 -10.37
CA PRO A 82 -7.05 -6.21 -11.12
C PRO A 82 -6.96 -4.88 -11.89
N PRO A 83 -5.78 -4.24 -11.94
CA PRO A 83 -5.59 -2.96 -12.61
C PRO A 83 -5.89 -3.07 -14.12
N ARG A 84 -6.52 -2.04 -14.70
CA ARG A 84 -6.85 -1.99 -16.15
C ARG A 84 -5.73 -1.40 -17.01
N ARG A 85 -4.71 -0.82 -16.38
CA ARG A 85 -3.53 -0.22 -17.04
C ARG A 85 -2.26 -0.62 -16.30
N ARG A 86 -1.10 -0.25 -16.85
CA ARG A 86 0.20 -0.54 -16.23
C ARG A 86 0.54 0.51 -15.17
N TYR A 87 1.15 0.04 -14.10
CA TYR A 87 1.60 0.82 -12.95
C TYR A 87 3.05 0.45 -12.63
N ALA A 88 3.79 1.38 -12.05
CA ALA A 88 5.19 1.14 -11.68
C ALA A 88 5.29 0.30 -10.39
N CYS A 89 4.42 0.58 -9.42
CA CYS A 89 4.42 -0.03 -8.10
C CYS A 89 3.02 -0.44 -7.65
N LEU A 90 2.95 -1.58 -6.98
CA LEU A 90 1.75 -2.08 -6.30
C LEU A 90 1.93 -1.91 -4.79
N ILE A 91 0.94 -1.33 -4.11
CA ILE A 91 0.82 -1.41 -2.65
C ILE A 91 -0.33 -2.37 -2.35
N ASN A 92 -0.03 -3.54 -1.82
CA ASN A 92 -1.01 -4.58 -1.52
C ASN A 92 -1.54 -4.43 -0.09
N LEU A 93 -2.80 -4.01 0.05
CA LEU A 93 -3.54 -3.99 1.32
C LEU A 93 -4.52 -5.16 1.45
N ALA A 94 -4.77 -5.89 0.36
CA ALA A 94 -5.65 -7.04 0.36
C ALA A 94 -5.09 -8.19 1.22
N ARG A 95 -5.98 -9.02 1.76
CA ARG A 95 -5.56 -10.14 2.63
C ARG A 95 -4.77 -11.20 1.87
N GLN A 96 -4.99 -11.31 0.57
CA GLN A 96 -4.41 -12.32 -0.32
C GLN A 96 -3.27 -11.78 -1.17
N THR A 97 -2.42 -12.68 -1.69
CA THR A 97 -1.40 -12.34 -2.67
C THR A 97 -2.05 -12.18 -4.05
N PRO A 98 -2.02 -11.00 -4.69
CA PRO A 98 -2.61 -10.81 -6.01
C PRO A 98 -1.82 -11.57 -7.08
N LEU A 99 -2.52 -12.37 -7.89
CA LEU A 99 -1.92 -13.14 -8.99
C LEU A 99 -1.21 -12.27 -10.04
N PHE A 100 -1.62 -11.01 -10.14
CA PHE A 100 -1.05 -10.03 -11.08
C PHE A 100 0.18 -9.30 -10.53
N ALA A 101 0.65 -9.59 -9.31
CA ALA A 101 1.80 -8.89 -8.71
C ALA A 101 3.06 -8.92 -9.59
N GLY A 102 3.26 -10.01 -10.35
CA GLY A 102 4.37 -10.16 -11.29
C GLY A 102 4.40 -9.17 -12.46
N HIS A 103 3.33 -8.40 -12.67
CA HIS A 103 3.29 -7.34 -13.68
C HIS A 103 3.92 -6.02 -13.21
N PHE A 104 4.24 -5.91 -11.93
CA PHE A 104 4.82 -4.73 -11.31
C PHE A 104 6.32 -4.91 -11.12
N ALA A 105 7.09 -3.83 -11.26
CA ALA A 105 8.52 -3.88 -10.92
C ALA A 105 8.72 -3.94 -9.40
N GLN A 106 7.91 -3.17 -8.68
CA GLN A 106 7.93 -3.05 -7.22
C GLN A 106 6.57 -3.42 -6.63
N VAL A 107 6.60 -4.16 -5.52
CA VAL A 107 5.43 -4.50 -4.73
C VAL A 107 5.74 -4.19 -3.28
N VAL A 108 4.79 -3.56 -2.59
CA VAL A 108 4.82 -3.33 -1.15
C VAL A 108 3.74 -4.18 -0.52
N ASP A 109 4.08 -4.86 0.57
CA ASP A 109 3.17 -5.61 1.43
C ASP A 109 3.54 -5.33 2.90
N PHE A 110 2.73 -5.81 3.84
CA PHE A 110 2.81 -5.42 5.25
C PHE A 110 2.73 -6.63 6.17
N VAL A 111 3.42 -6.54 7.30
CA VAL A 111 3.33 -7.49 8.42
C VAL A 111 2.78 -6.73 9.63
N PRO A 112 1.45 -6.78 9.88
CA PRO A 112 0.83 -6.09 10.99
C PRO A 112 1.31 -6.62 12.36
N THR A 113 1.00 -5.90 13.43
CA THR A 113 1.36 -6.31 14.80
C THR A 113 0.44 -7.40 15.37
N ASP A 114 -0.81 -7.46 14.92
CA ASP A 114 -1.79 -8.50 15.30
C ASP A 114 -1.35 -9.91 14.84
N GLU A 115 -1.46 -10.90 15.72
CA GLU A 115 -0.98 -12.26 15.47
C GLU A 115 -1.75 -12.98 14.35
N THR A 116 -3.06 -12.77 14.23
CA THR A 116 -3.86 -13.36 13.15
C THR A 116 -3.45 -12.79 11.80
N GLN A 117 -3.22 -11.47 11.76
CA GLN A 117 -2.77 -10.77 10.55
C GLN A 117 -1.31 -11.11 10.20
N LYS A 118 -0.41 -11.29 11.18
CA LYS A 118 0.95 -11.81 10.96
C LYS A 118 0.94 -13.16 10.29
N GLN A 119 0.06 -14.07 10.73
CA GLN A 119 -0.03 -15.39 10.13
C GLN A 119 -0.43 -15.31 8.65
N ARG A 120 -1.38 -14.44 8.30
CA ARG A 120 -1.73 -14.15 6.89
C ARG A 120 -0.56 -13.54 6.12
N ALA A 121 0.18 -12.61 6.72
CA ALA A 121 1.37 -12.03 6.08
C ALA A 121 2.45 -13.08 5.80
N ARG A 122 2.66 -14.04 6.71
CA ARG A 122 3.57 -15.19 6.49
C ARG A 122 3.11 -16.06 5.32
N GLU A 123 1.81 -16.25 5.14
CA GLU A 123 1.26 -16.97 3.99
C GLU A 123 1.52 -16.22 2.69
N ARG A 124 1.23 -14.90 2.65
CA ARG A 124 1.55 -14.07 1.47
C ARG A 124 3.03 -14.10 1.13
N TYR A 125 3.91 -13.97 2.12
CA TYR A 125 5.37 -14.05 1.94
C TYR A 125 5.77 -15.38 1.27
N LYS A 126 5.23 -16.51 1.75
CA LYS A 126 5.49 -17.84 1.15
C LYS A 126 5.02 -17.90 -0.30
N LEU A 127 3.84 -17.38 -0.60
CA LEU A 127 3.29 -17.37 -1.96
C LEU A 127 4.14 -16.54 -2.92
N TYR A 128 4.57 -15.34 -2.52
CA TYR A 128 5.51 -14.54 -3.32
C TYR A 128 6.84 -15.26 -3.54
N ARG A 129 7.38 -15.91 -2.51
CA ARG A 129 8.63 -16.69 -2.63
C ARG A 129 8.48 -17.83 -3.64
N GLN A 130 7.38 -18.57 -3.56
CA GLN A 130 7.08 -19.69 -4.46
C GLN A 130 6.87 -19.24 -5.91
N ALA A 131 6.31 -18.05 -6.11
CA ALA A 131 6.17 -17.41 -7.42
C ALA A 131 7.49 -16.82 -7.96
N GLY A 132 8.60 -16.94 -7.22
CA GLY A 132 9.94 -16.54 -7.68
C GLY A 132 10.23 -15.04 -7.59
N HIS A 133 9.51 -14.31 -6.73
CA HIS A 133 9.81 -12.90 -6.46
C HIS A 133 11.02 -12.74 -5.54
N THR A 134 11.71 -11.61 -5.68
CA THR A 134 12.76 -11.20 -4.73
C THR A 134 12.07 -10.56 -3.52
N LEU A 135 12.39 -11.02 -2.32
CA LEU A 135 11.74 -10.59 -1.08
C LEU A 135 12.72 -9.81 -0.20
N GLU A 136 12.25 -8.70 0.34
CA GLU A 136 12.96 -7.87 1.31
C GLU A 136 12.04 -7.56 2.51
N MET A 137 12.62 -7.53 3.70
CA MET A 137 11.93 -7.06 4.91
C MET A 137 12.50 -5.70 5.29
N ARG A 138 11.64 -4.75 5.64
CA ARG A 138 12.04 -3.44 6.17
C ARG A 138 11.22 -3.10 7.40
N ASP A 139 11.83 -2.39 8.33
CA ASP A 139 11.07 -1.79 9.43
C ASP A 139 10.17 -0.67 8.90
N GLN A 140 9.03 -0.48 9.54
CA GLN A 140 8.18 0.68 9.29
C GLN A 140 9.02 1.95 9.39
N PRO A 141 9.02 2.82 8.36
CA PRO A 141 9.72 4.09 8.44
C PRO A 141 9.13 4.89 9.61
N VAL A 142 10.00 5.36 10.50
CA VAL A 142 9.59 6.26 11.58
C VAL A 142 9.05 7.51 10.91
N ALA A 143 7.84 7.93 11.28
CA ALA A 143 7.31 9.20 10.84
C ALA A 143 8.34 10.27 11.19
N THR A 144 8.93 10.92 10.18
CA THR A 144 9.80 12.06 10.41
C THR A 144 8.93 13.09 11.11
N GLN A 145 9.09 13.24 12.43
CA GLN A 145 8.53 14.39 13.12
C GLN A 145 9.12 15.61 12.43
N ASP A 146 8.27 16.37 11.76
CA ASP A 146 8.69 17.60 11.13
C ASP A 146 9.22 18.52 12.25
N PRO A 147 10.49 18.95 12.23
CA PRO A 147 11.03 19.84 13.25
C PRO A 147 10.40 21.25 13.19
N ALA A 148 9.39 21.47 12.33
CA ALA A 148 8.67 22.72 12.15
C ALA A 148 7.23 22.65 12.69
N GLN A 149 7.05 22.36 13.97
CA GLN A 149 5.92 22.92 14.72
C GLN A 149 6.45 23.63 15.98
N PRO A 150 6.05 24.90 16.20
CA PRO A 150 6.49 25.70 17.36
C PRO A 150 5.93 25.19 18.69
#